data_AF-A0AAW0BYY1-F1
#
_entry.id   AF-A0AAW0BYY1-F1
#
_cell.length_a   1.000
_cell.length_b   1.000
_cell.length_c   1.000
_cell.angle_alpha   90.00
_cell.angle_beta   90.00
_cell.angle_gamma   90.00
#
_symmetry.space_group_name_H-M   'P 1'
#
loop_
_entity.id
_entity.type
_entity.pdbx_description
1 polymer ?
#
loop_
_entity_poly.entity_id
_entity_poly.type
_entity_poly.pdbx_seq_one_letter_code
_entity_poly.pdbx_strand_id
1 'polypeptide(L)'
;MANDYHYCQTPESLHPLLEALKTTSCVVLGCEGVDLGREGGSITILSLLLAPLEDEQTKPYILDLKTLESDKPSLTLLFDALASGTILKVTFDGRRDGLALRALGYELAQSRCVLDMQLAMVMKRVEIDGETCEEQIERLRGWLAYRELEQHSQMYELIHKLPSLEMALIDIFEHDESHENIAEPLRAKTAHGIYHSSWGDRPLDIKYLEYAAAVVRLISQLYHRFHDDGMLARLTELQSATTRFLASAGKAEVEMYNAHRLLPLDVLKPRAAGPTYQCDGCRLTLGSDAFSKSARLMLNKKKERLCWVCRAVKIHEETNRNRYDSDGDPYAYDSDDDPW
;
A
#
# COMPACT_ATOMS: atom_id res chain seq x y z
N MET A 1 -2.94 -7.37 -31.97
CA MET A 1 -3.67 -6.46 -31.07
C MET A 1 -2.71 -5.36 -30.70
N ALA A 2 -3.09 -4.08 -30.80
CA ALA A 2 -2.20 -3.01 -30.39
C ALA A 2 -2.06 -3.07 -28.86
N ASN A 3 -0.83 -3.05 -28.34
CA ASN A 3 -0.61 -3.09 -26.89
C ASN A 3 -1.35 -1.90 -26.23
N ASP A 4 -2.04 -2.17 -25.12
CA ASP A 4 -2.82 -1.19 -24.37
C ASP A 4 -1.98 -0.37 -23.38
N TYR A 5 -0.67 -0.33 -23.60
CA TYR A 5 0.31 0.37 -22.78
C TYR A 5 1.52 0.80 -23.63
N HIS A 6 2.28 1.78 -23.12
CA HIS A 6 3.59 2.17 -23.63
C HIS A 6 4.67 1.46 -22.84
N TYR A 7 5.42 0.55 -23.47
CA TYR A 7 6.52 -0.15 -22.82
C TYR A 7 7.83 0.61 -22.98
N CYS A 8 8.40 1.05 -21.86
CA CYS A 8 9.62 1.85 -21.83
C CYS A 8 10.80 0.99 -21.34
N GLN A 9 11.69 0.62 -22.25
CA GLN A 9 12.88 -0.20 -21.95
C GLN A 9 14.19 0.50 -22.30
N THR A 10 14.15 1.62 -23.02
CA THR A 10 15.31 2.40 -23.43
C THR A 10 15.14 3.87 -23.06
N PRO A 11 16.24 4.64 -22.97
CA PRO A 11 16.18 6.09 -22.72
C PRO A 11 15.29 6.84 -23.73
N GLU A 12 15.36 6.47 -25.00
CA GLU A 12 14.56 7.09 -26.06
C GLU A 12 13.06 6.82 -25.87
N SER A 13 12.71 5.61 -25.41
CA SER A 13 11.32 5.24 -25.11
C SER A 13 10.75 5.96 -23.89
N LEU A 14 11.59 6.54 -23.02
CA LEU A 14 11.16 7.38 -21.89
C LEU A 14 10.86 8.82 -22.30
N HIS A 15 11.38 9.30 -23.43
CA HIS A 15 11.24 10.71 -23.81
C HIS A 15 9.78 11.18 -23.91
N PRO A 16 8.84 10.43 -24.54
CA PRO A 16 7.43 10.82 -24.58
C PRO A 16 6.79 10.97 -23.19
N LEU A 17 7.17 10.09 -22.25
CA LEU A 17 6.71 10.16 -20.87
C LEU A 17 7.23 11.42 -20.16
N LEU A 18 8.52 11.73 -20.32
CA LEU A 18 9.12 12.92 -19.72
C LEU A 18 8.47 14.21 -20.25
N GLU A 19 8.14 14.28 -21.54
CA GLU A 19 7.40 15.40 -22.10
C GLU A 19 5.97 15.49 -21.55
N ALA A 20 5.26 14.37 -21.45
CA ALA A 20 3.91 14.33 -20.90
C ALA A 20 3.87 14.82 -19.44
N LEU A 21 4.83 14.37 -18.61
CA LEU A 21 4.94 14.75 -17.20
C LEU A 21 5.07 16.27 -16.97
N LYS A 22 5.58 17.04 -17.94
CA LYS A 22 5.66 18.51 -17.83
C LYS A 22 4.30 19.18 -17.78
N THR A 23 3.28 18.54 -18.33
CA THR A 23 1.92 19.07 -18.43
C THR A 23 0.91 18.34 -17.54
N THR A 24 1.29 17.18 -17.01
CA THR A 24 0.44 16.36 -16.16
C THR A 24 0.30 16.95 -14.75
N SER A 25 -0.92 16.95 -14.22
CA SER A 25 -1.22 17.39 -12.85
C SER A 25 -1.37 16.23 -11.86
N CYS A 26 -1.62 15.01 -12.34
CA CYS A 26 -1.85 13.82 -11.53
C CYS A 26 -1.29 12.57 -12.22
N VAL A 27 -0.64 11.71 -11.44
CA VAL A 27 -0.09 10.43 -11.88
C VAL A 27 -0.54 9.35 -10.90
N VAL A 28 -1.09 8.27 -11.42
CA VAL A 28 -1.28 7.02 -10.69
C VAL A 28 -0.04 6.16 -10.84
N LEU A 29 0.47 5.64 -9.74
CA LEU A 29 1.72 4.89 -9.68
C LEU A 29 1.48 3.52 -9.06
N GLY A 30 2.13 2.50 -9.64
CA GLY A 30 2.24 1.16 -9.06
C GLY A 30 3.62 0.58 -9.33
N CYS A 31 4.12 -0.25 -8.41
CA CYS A 31 5.41 -0.91 -8.55
C CYS A 31 5.24 -2.43 -8.52
N GLU A 32 6.03 -3.13 -9.33
CA GLU A 32 6.09 -4.59 -9.33
C GLU A 32 7.55 -5.04 -9.31
N GLY A 33 7.80 -6.19 -8.68
CA GLY A 33 9.16 -6.62 -8.39
C GLY A 33 9.29 -7.99 -7.75
N VAL A 34 10.55 -8.42 -7.64
CA VAL A 34 10.91 -9.65 -6.95
C VAL A 34 10.94 -9.35 -5.47
N ASP A 35 10.10 -10.07 -4.71
CA ASP A 35 9.99 -9.93 -3.25
C ASP A 35 9.79 -8.47 -2.78
N LEU A 36 8.99 -7.71 -3.53
CA LEU A 36 8.79 -6.27 -3.30
C LEU A 36 8.29 -5.99 -1.87
N GLY A 37 9.02 -5.11 -1.17
CA GLY A 37 8.72 -4.74 0.22
C GLY A 37 9.32 -5.68 1.28
N ARG A 38 10.02 -6.73 0.88
CA ARG A 38 10.82 -7.60 1.76
C ARG A 38 12.30 -7.16 1.77
N GLU A 39 13.03 -7.58 2.80
CA GLU A 39 14.49 -7.37 2.83
C GLU A 39 15.15 -8.10 1.65
N GLY A 40 16.01 -7.41 0.90
CA GLY A 40 16.65 -7.96 -0.31
C GLY A 40 15.76 -7.98 -1.56
N GLY A 41 14.49 -7.58 -1.46
CA GLY A 41 13.60 -7.41 -2.60
C GLY A 41 14.06 -6.31 -3.56
N SER A 42 13.61 -6.37 -4.82
CA SER A 42 13.96 -5.40 -5.85
C SER A 42 12.75 -5.01 -6.70
N ILE A 43 12.60 -3.71 -6.95
CA ILE A 43 11.65 -3.19 -7.93
C ILE A 43 12.18 -3.46 -9.34
N THR A 44 11.30 -3.90 -10.23
CA THR A 44 11.67 -4.26 -11.61
C THR A 44 10.83 -3.53 -12.65
N ILE A 45 9.59 -3.19 -12.28
CA ILE A 45 8.63 -2.47 -13.11
C ILE A 45 8.07 -1.29 -12.33
N LEU A 46 8.00 -0.14 -12.99
CA LEU A 46 7.26 1.03 -12.53
C LEU A 46 6.15 1.32 -13.55
N SER A 47 4.89 1.27 -13.10
CA SER A 47 3.73 1.60 -13.91
C SER A 47 3.25 3.01 -13.58
N LEU A 48 3.01 3.82 -14.61
CA LEU A 48 2.51 5.18 -14.49
C LEU A 48 1.31 5.39 -15.41
N LEU A 49 0.20 5.89 -14.87
CA LEU A 49 -0.93 6.38 -15.67
C LEU A 49 -1.08 7.88 -15.43
N LEU A 50 -1.01 8.66 -16.50
CA LEU A 50 -0.96 10.13 -16.44
C LEU A 50 -2.35 10.71 -16.69
N ALA A 51 -2.67 11.84 -16.06
CA ALA A 51 -3.90 12.58 -16.35
C ALA A 51 -3.95 13.11 -17.81
N PRO A 52 -5.16 13.28 -18.42
CA PRO A 52 -6.48 13.12 -17.81
C PRO A 52 -6.84 11.66 -17.56
N LEU A 53 -7.11 11.33 -16.30
CA LEU A 53 -7.33 9.95 -15.89
C LEU A 53 -8.68 9.41 -16.37
N GLU A 54 -9.61 10.29 -16.75
CA GLU A 54 -10.98 9.97 -17.19
C GLU A 54 -11.03 9.44 -18.63
N ASP A 55 -9.96 9.67 -19.40
CA ASP A 55 -9.89 9.21 -20.78
C ASP A 55 -9.47 7.75 -20.82
N GLU A 56 -10.43 6.86 -21.13
CA GLU A 56 -10.22 5.43 -21.32
C GLU A 56 -9.15 5.12 -22.38
N GLN A 57 -8.90 6.02 -23.33
CA GLN A 57 -7.85 5.86 -24.33
C GLN A 57 -6.46 6.14 -23.79
N THR A 58 -6.35 6.73 -22.59
CA THR A 58 -5.06 6.95 -21.94
C THR A 58 -4.41 5.60 -21.63
N LYS A 59 -3.20 5.42 -22.15
CA LYS A 59 -2.42 4.21 -21.99
C LYS A 59 -1.41 4.38 -20.85
N PRO A 60 -1.31 3.41 -19.92
CA PRO A 60 -0.24 3.38 -18.94
C PRO A 60 1.14 3.32 -19.61
N TYR A 61 2.13 3.94 -18.98
CA TYR A 61 3.53 3.73 -19.25
C TYR A 61 4.05 2.65 -18.29
N ILE A 62 4.65 1.60 -18.85
CA ILE A 62 5.25 0.50 -18.09
C ILE A 62 6.76 0.58 -18.29
N LEU A 63 7.48 0.95 -17.23
CA LEU A 63 8.92 1.17 -17.29
C LEU A 63 9.65 -0.08 -16.80
N ASP A 64 10.51 -0.64 -17.64
CA ASP A 64 11.40 -1.73 -17.28
C ASP A 64 12.66 -1.19 -16.59
N LEU A 65 12.58 -1.05 -15.28
CA LEU A 65 13.64 -0.46 -14.47
C LEU A 65 14.93 -1.30 -14.51
N LYS A 66 14.85 -2.62 -14.70
CA LYS A 66 16.05 -3.45 -14.86
C LYS A 66 16.81 -3.11 -16.13
N THR A 67 16.10 -2.89 -17.24
CA THR A 67 16.75 -2.54 -18.51
C THR A 67 17.25 -1.09 -18.48
N LEU A 68 16.51 -0.20 -17.81
CA LEU A 68 16.83 1.23 -17.68
C LEU A 68 17.90 1.55 -16.62
N GLU A 69 18.24 0.63 -15.71
CA GLU A 69 19.20 0.86 -14.62
C GLU A 69 20.58 1.33 -15.12
N SER A 70 20.96 0.91 -16.33
CA SER A 70 22.20 1.33 -16.97
C SER A 70 22.24 2.82 -17.35
N ASP A 71 21.08 3.47 -17.49
CA ASP A 71 20.96 4.90 -17.81
C ASP A 71 20.40 5.71 -16.64
N LYS A 72 21.24 5.85 -15.61
CA LYS A 72 20.93 6.64 -14.41
C LYS A 72 20.47 8.08 -14.73
N PRO A 73 21.07 8.82 -15.68
CA PRO A 73 20.59 10.16 -16.05
C PRO A 73 19.10 10.23 -16.40
N SER A 74 18.57 9.32 -17.23
CA SER A 74 17.16 9.34 -17.59
C SER A 74 16.24 8.99 -16.42
N LEU A 75 16.65 8.04 -15.57
CA LEU A 75 15.92 7.72 -14.33
C LEU A 75 15.92 8.90 -13.35
N THR A 76 17.03 9.63 -13.23
CA THR A 76 17.09 10.85 -12.42
C THR A 76 16.12 11.90 -12.94
N LEU A 77 16.09 12.16 -14.25
CA LEU A 77 15.14 13.11 -14.84
C LEU A 77 13.67 12.72 -14.58
N LEU A 78 13.36 11.43 -14.67
CA LEU A 78 12.04 10.91 -14.34
C LEU A 78 11.68 11.17 -12.87
N PHE A 79 12.57 10.82 -11.95
CA PHE A 79 12.32 10.98 -10.52
C PHE A 79 12.28 12.44 -10.09
N ASP A 80 13.09 13.31 -10.69
CA ASP A 80 13.01 14.76 -10.48
C ASP A 80 11.66 15.33 -10.92
N ALA A 81 11.13 14.87 -12.06
CA ALA A 81 9.81 15.24 -12.53
C ALA A 81 8.71 14.77 -11.56
N LEU A 82 8.75 13.51 -11.12
CA LEU A 82 7.78 12.95 -10.16
C LEU A 82 7.89 13.60 -8.76
N ALA A 83 9.09 14.01 -8.35
CA ALA A 83 9.32 14.73 -7.10
C ALA A 83 8.69 16.13 -7.09
N SER A 84 8.29 16.66 -8.26
CA SER A 84 7.60 17.95 -8.36
C SER A 84 6.38 18.01 -7.45
N GLY A 85 6.24 19.15 -6.74
CA GLY A 85 5.06 19.43 -5.93
C GLY A 85 3.82 19.85 -6.72
N THR A 86 3.93 19.96 -8.05
CA THR A 86 2.79 20.27 -8.93
C THR A 86 2.04 19.03 -9.39
N ILE A 87 2.64 17.85 -9.26
CA ILE A 87 2.05 16.57 -9.66
C ILE A 87 1.52 15.87 -8.41
N LEU A 88 0.23 15.57 -8.38
CA LEU A 88 -0.36 14.65 -7.41
C LEU A 88 0.06 13.22 -7.75
N LYS A 89 0.68 12.50 -6.81
CA LYS A 89 0.97 11.07 -6.94
C LYS A 89 -0.11 10.28 -6.22
N VAL A 90 -0.82 9.43 -6.92
CA VAL A 90 -1.85 8.54 -6.37
C VAL A 90 -1.28 7.13 -6.33
N THR A 91 -1.31 6.50 -5.15
CA THR A 91 -0.83 5.13 -4.93
C THR A 91 -1.86 4.31 -4.17
N PHE A 92 -1.65 3.00 -4.13
CA PHE A 92 -2.39 2.09 -3.26
C PHE A 92 -1.40 1.22 -2.48
N ASP A 93 -1.41 1.31 -1.14
CA ASP A 93 -0.34 0.78 -0.27
C ASP A 93 1.08 1.23 -0.65
N GLY A 94 1.26 2.53 -0.82
CA GLY A 94 2.52 3.12 -1.28
C GLY A 94 3.71 2.91 -0.32
N ARG A 95 3.53 2.26 0.83
CA ARG A 95 4.63 1.97 1.77
C ARG A 95 5.70 1.11 1.12
N ARG A 96 5.29 0.03 0.44
CA ARG A 96 6.21 -0.90 -0.22
C ARG A 96 6.85 -0.25 -1.44
N ASP A 97 6.03 0.40 -2.25
CA ASP A 97 6.49 1.17 -3.42
C ASP A 97 7.51 2.23 -3.01
N GLY A 98 7.22 3.01 -1.96
CA GLY A 98 8.10 4.04 -1.45
C GLY A 98 9.43 3.50 -0.94
N LEU A 99 9.45 2.31 -0.31
CA LEU A 99 10.70 1.65 0.09
C LEU A 99 11.53 1.20 -1.11
N ALA A 100 10.88 0.61 -2.10
CA ALA A 100 11.53 0.16 -3.32
C ALA A 100 12.11 1.34 -4.12
N LEU A 101 11.32 2.41 -4.27
CA LEU A 101 11.72 3.63 -4.98
C LEU A 101 12.85 4.37 -4.28
N ARG A 102 12.89 4.35 -2.93
CA ARG A 102 14.00 4.91 -2.16
C ARG A 102 15.33 4.26 -2.54
N ALA A 103 15.35 2.95 -2.81
CA ALA A 103 16.57 2.26 -3.24
C ALA A 103 17.08 2.76 -4.60
N LEU A 104 16.21 3.34 -5.42
CA LEU A 104 16.54 3.99 -6.69
C LEU A 104 16.80 5.50 -6.57
N GLY A 105 16.82 6.04 -5.34
CA GLY A 105 17.04 7.46 -5.07
C GLY A 105 15.79 8.33 -5.12
N TYR A 106 14.59 7.75 -5.20
CA TYR A 106 13.32 8.49 -5.19
C TYR A 106 12.56 8.31 -3.87
N GLU A 107 12.45 9.38 -3.09
CA GLU A 107 11.76 9.39 -1.82
C GLU A 107 10.28 9.78 -1.98
N LEU A 108 9.41 8.80 -2.23
CA LEU A 108 7.97 9.04 -2.41
C LEU A 108 7.34 9.80 -1.23
N ALA A 109 7.75 9.50 0.00
CA ALA A 109 7.27 10.18 1.21
C ALA A 109 7.70 11.66 1.31
N GLN A 110 8.76 12.06 0.62
CA GLN A 110 9.20 13.47 0.54
C GLN A 110 8.59 14.21 -0.65
N SER A 111 7.98 13.47 -1.59
CA SER A 111 7.27 14.09 -2.70
C SER A 111 6.11 14.93 -2.14
N ARG A 112 6.07 16.20 -2.53
CA ARG A 112 4.94 17.07 -2.19
C ARG A 112 3.75 16.57 -3.01
N CYS A 113 2.56 16.46 -2.41
CA CYS A 113 1.34 15.98 -3.06
C CYS A 113 1.34 14.47 -3.37
N VAL A 114 1.28 13.63 -2.34
CA VAL A 114 1.07 12.18 -2.47
C VAL A 114 -0.21 11.76 -1.74
N LEU A 115 -1.01 10.90 -2.36
CA LEU A 115 -2.28 10.37 -1.88
C LEU A 115 -2.25 8.85 -1.93
N ASP A 116 -2.47 8.21 -0.78
CA ASP A 116 -2.67 6.77 -0.70
C ASP A 116 -4.16 6.45 -0.59
N MET A 117 -4.68 5.70 -1.55
CA MET A 117 -6.10 5.38 -1.64
C MET A 117 -6.58 4.43 -0.54
N GLN A 118 -5.72 3.61 0.08
CA GLN A 118 -6.12 2.82 1.25
C GLN A 118 -6.50 3.72 2.43
N LEU A 119 -5.77 4.84 2.61
CA LEU A 119 -6.11 5.79 3.67
C LEU A 119 -7.39 6.56 3.35
N ALA A 120 -7.61 6.91 2.09
CA ALA A 120 -8.86 7.52 1.64
C ALA A 120 -10.06 6.62 1.99
N MET A 121 -9.94 5.33 1.73
CA MET A 121 -10.96 4.35 2.11
C MET A 121 -11.20 4.26 3.62
N VAL A 122 -10.13 4.18 4.41
CA VAL A 122 -10.30 4.13 5.87
C VAL A 122 -11.00 5.40 6.36
N MET A 123 -10.61 6.57 5.85
CA MET A 123 -11.26 7.84 6.21
C MET A 123 -12.73 7.88 5.78
N LYS A 124 -13.07 7.40 4.58
CA LYS A 124 -14.47 7.24 4.14
C LYS A 124 -15.26 6.43 5.16
N ARG A 125 -14.80 5.22 5.50
CA ARG A 125 -15.50 4.33 6.43
C ARG A 125 -15.75 5.01 7.77
N VAL A 126 -14.72 5.63 8.33
CA VAL A 126 -14.77 6.23 9.67
C VAL A 126 -15.61 7.51 9.71
N GLU A 127 -15.49 8.38 8.70
CA GLU A 127 -16.01 9.75 8.78
C GLU A 127 -17.28 9.98 7.97
N ILE A 128 -17.52 9.18 6.93
CA ILE A 128 -18.67 9.34 6.02
C ILE A 128 -19.66 8.22 6.26
N ASP A 129 -19.20 6.96 6.25
CA ASP A 129 -20.09 5.81 6.44
C ASP A 129 -20.47 5.61 7.91
N GLY A 130 -19.68 6.17 8.84
CA GLY A 130 -19.93 6.07 10.28
C GLY A 130 -19.64 4.69 10.85
N GLU A 131 -18.61 4.01 10.31
CA GLU A 131 -18.17 2.67 10.73
C GLU A 131 -18.14 2.56 12.26
N THR A 132 -18.92 1.62 12.78
CA THR A 132 -19.07 1.33 14.20
C THR A 132 -17.88 0.54 14.75
N CYS A 133 -17.74 0.51 16.07
CA CYS A 133 -16.78 -0.37 16.75
C CYS A 133 -17.00 -1.84 16.35
N GLU A 134 -18.25 -2.31 16.30
CA GLU A 134 -18.54 -3.70 15.96
C GLU A 134 -18.10 -4.05 14.53
N GLU A 135 -18.38 -3.20 13.54
CA GLU A 135 -17.94 -3.39 12.15
C GLU A 135 -16.42 -3.36 12.03
N GLN A 136 -15.76 -2.43 12.73
CA GLN A 136 -14.31 -2.35 12.75
C GLN A 136 -13.66 -3.61 13.35
N ILE A 137 -14.20 -4.13 14.46
CA ILE A 137 -13.75 -5.38 15.07
C ILE A 137 -14.02 -6.57 14.14
N GLU A 138 -15.16 -6.59 13.44
CA GLU A 138 -15.49 -7.61 12.45
C GLU A 138 -14.43 -7.66 11.33
N ARG A 139 -13.96 -6.51 10.84
CA ARG A 139 -12.90 -6.46 9.84
C ARG A 139 -11.58 -7.04 10.34
N LEU A 140 -11.29 -6.94 11.64
CA LEU A 140 -10.13 -7.58 12.26
C LEU A 140 -10.29 -9.08 12.47
N ARG A 141 -11.52 -9.61 12.40
CA ARG A 141 -11.74 -11.07 12.42
C ARG A 141 -11.09 -11.71 11.20
N GLY A 142 -10.65 -12.95 11.40
CA GLY A 142 -9.82 -13.68 10.44
C GLY A 142 -8.34 -13.29 10.49
N TRP A 143 -8.00 -12.05 10.92
CA TRP A 143 -6.61 -11.65 11.14
C TRP A 143 -6.19 -11.84 12.61
N LEU A 144 -6.97 -11.38 13.59
CA LEU A 144 -6.74 -11.71 15.00
C LEU A 144 -7.60 -12.88 15.48
N ALA A 145 -7.07 -13.63 16.45
CA ALA A 145 -7.83 -14.67 17.13
C ALA A 145 -9.06 -14.08 17.85
N TYR A 146 -10.21 -14.74 17.72
CA TYR A 146 -11.49 -14.28 18.30
C TYR A 146 -11.36 -13.92 19.79
N ARG A 147 -10.67 -14.76 20.57
CA ARG A 147 -10.47 -14.54 22.01
C ARG A 147 -9.69 -13.26 22.33
N GLU A 148 -8.72 -12.88 21.50
CA GLU A 148 -7.96 -11.64 21.67
C GLU A 148 -8.86 -10.43 21.42
N LEU A 149 -9.69 -10.49 20.38
CA LEU A 149 -10.65 -9.43 20.07
C LEU A 149 -11.72 -9.29 21.16
N GLU A 150 -12.25 -10.39 21.69
CA GLU A 150 -13.27 -10.38 22.73
C GLU A 150 -12.76 -9.80 24.07
N GLN A 151 -11.53 -10.18 24.47
CA GLN A 151 -10.96 -9.74 25.76
C GLN A 151 -10.41 -8.31 25.73
N HIS A 152 -10.11 -7.79 24.54
CA HIS A 152 -9.40 -6.53 24.36
C HIS A 152 -10.02 -5.63 23.28
N SER A 153 -11.32 -5.77 22.99
CA SER A 153 -12.03 -5.01 21.94
C SER A 153 -11.78 -3.51 22.00
N GLN A 154 -11.88 -2.91 23.19
CA GLN A 154 -11.61 -1.49 23.44
C GLN A 154 -10.21 -1.03 23.04
N MET A 155 -9.23 -1.95 22.99
CA MET A 155 -7.86 -1.64 22.57
C MET A 155 -7.72 -1.64 21.05
N TYR A 156 -8.58 -2.41 20.37
CA TYR A 156 -8.57 -2.59 18.92
C TYR A 156 -9.49 -1.61 18.20
N GLU A 157 -10.41 -0.93 18.89
CA GLU A 157 -11.27 0.14 18.37
C GLU A 157 -10.54 1.21 17.54
N LEU A 158 -9.26 1.45 17.83
CA LEU A 158 -8.45 2.49 17.18
C LEU A 158 -7.46 1.92 16.13
N ILE A 159 -7.63 0.67 15.73
CA ILE A 159 -6.78 -0.01 14.75
C ILE A 159 -7.60 -0.34 13.51
N HIS A 160 -7.28 0.26 12.37
CA HIS A 160 -8.00 -0.06 11.14
C HIS A 160 -7.25 -1.12 10.34
N LYS A 161 -7.97 -2.14 9.87
CA LYS A 161 -7.45 -3.04 8.83
C LYS A 161 -7.47 -2.29 7.49
N LEU A 162 -6.31 -2.29 6.84
CA LEU A 162 -6.14 -1.76 5.49
C LEU A 162 -6.68 -2.79 4.48
N PRO A 163 -7.56 -2.39 3.56
CA PRO A 163 -8.09 -3.30 2.53
C PRO A 163 -7.03 -3.60 1.47
N SER A 164 -7.08 -4.80 0.88
CA SER A 164 -6.40 -5.07 -0.40
C SER A 164 -7.05 -4.24 -1.52
N LEU A 165 -6.37 -4.11 -2.67
CA LEU A 165 -6.95 -3.39 -3.81
C LEU A 165 -8.21 -4.09 -4.33
N GLU A 166 -8.23 -5.43 -4.31
CA GLU A 166 -9.42 -6.21 -4.63
C GLU A 166 -10.59 -5.85 -3.70
N MET A 167 -10.39 -5.94 -2.38
CA MET A 167 -11.45 -5.64 -1.42
C MET A 167 -11.88 -4.17 -1.51
N ALA A 168 -10.95 -3.28 -1.82
CA ALA A 168 -11.23 -1.87 -2.04
C ALA A 168 -12.20 -1.63 -3.19
N LEU A 169 -11.98 -2.30 -4.31
CA LEU A 169 -12.85 -2.20 -5.47
C LEU A 169 -14.21 -2.82 -5.18
N ILE A 170 -14.25 -3.98 -4.52
CA ILE A 170 -15.52 -4.63 -4.15
C ILE A 170 -16.34 -3.70 -3.24
N ASP A 171 -15.75 -3.19 -2.15
CA ASP A 171 -16.45 -2.33 -1.18
C ASP A 171 -16.99 -1.03 -1.81
N ILE A 172 -16.33 -0.49 -2.84
CA ILE A 172 -16.69 0.80 -3.45
C ILE A 172 -17.67 0.64 -4.60
N PHE A 173 -17.55 -0.44 -5.35
CA PHE A 173 -18.36 -0.70 -6.54
C PHE A 173 -19.48 -1.71 -6.28
N GLU A 174 -19.71 -2.19 -5.05
CA GLU A 174 -20.70 -3.23 -4.70
C GLU A 174 -22.11 -3.02 -5.31
N HIS A 175 -22.51 -1.76 -5.52
CA HIS A 175 -23.82 -1.41 -6.09
C HIS A 175 -23.83 -1.19 -7.60
N ASP A 176 -22.69 -1.28 -8.27
CA ASP A 176 -22.58 -1.12 -9.71
C ASP A 176 -22.82 -2.48 -10.40
N GLU A 177 -23.54 -2.48 -11.52
CA GLU A 177 -23.89 -3.71 -12.25
C GLU A 177 -22.66 -4.48 -12.78
N SER A 178 -21.49 -3.83 -12.82
CA SER A 178 -20.22 -4.38 -13.31
C SER A 178 -19.28 -4.91 -12.21
N HIS A 179 -19.68 -4.85 -10.93
CA HIS A 179 -18.78 -5.12 -9.80
C HIS A 179 -18.21 -6.54 -9.75
N GLU A 180 -18.89 -7.53 -10.31
CA GLU A 180 -18.44 -8.93 -10.24
C GLU A 180 -17.10 -9.13 -10.95
N ASN A 181 -16.80 -8.31 -11.97
CA ASN A 181 -15.62 -8.46 -12.83
C ASN A 181 -14.56 -7.36 -12.62
N ILE A 182 -14.85 -6.30 -11.86
CA ILE A 182 -13.91 -5.17 -11.74
C ILE A 182 -12.55 -5.58 -11.13
N ALA A 183 -12.57 -6.56 -10.22
CA ALA A 183 -11.37 -7.08 -9.57
C ALA A 183 -10.82 -8.37 -10.22
N GLU A 184 -11.39 -8.83 -11.34
CA GLU A 184 -10.94 -10.03 -12.05
C GLU A 184 -9.43 -10.00 -12.38
N PRO A 185 -8.84 -8.88 -12.87
CA PRO A 185 -7.40 -8.85 -13.15
C PRO A 185 -6.53 -9.13 -11.92
N LEU A 186 -7.01 -8.83 -10.72
CA LEU A 186 -6.32 -9.06 -9.45
C LEU A 186 -6.47 -10.51 -9.00
N ARG A 187 -7.70 -11.05 -9.03
CA ARG A 187 -8.01 -12.44 -8.64
C ARG A 187 -7.32 -13.46 -9.52
N ALA A 188 -7.21 -13.18 -10.81
CA ALA A 188 -6.67 -14.11 -11.77
C ALA A 188 -5.13 -14.10 -11.82
N LYS A 189 -4.44 -13.34 -10.96
CA LYS A 189 -2.97 -13.23 -10.96
C LYS A 189 -2.26 -14.59 -10.97
N THR A 190 -2.51 -15.45 -9.98
CA THR A 190 -1.89 -16.77 -9.88
C THR A 190 -2.45 -17.74 -10.91
N ALA A 191 -3.76 -17.66 -11.21
CA ALA A 191 -4.40 -18.47 -12.25
C ALA A 191 -3.81 -18.20 -13.64
N HIS A 192 -3.35 -16.98 -13.90
CA HIS A 192 -2.64 -16.57 -15.12
C HIS A 192 -1.12 -16.86 -15.06
N GLY A 193 -0.64 -17.47 -13.98
CA GLY A 193 0.76 -17.81 -13.78
C GLY A 193 1.66 -16.60 -13.63
N ILE A 194 1.18 -15.54 -12.96
CA ILE A 194 1.99 -14.38 -12.57
C ILE A 194 2.54 -14.66 -11.17
N TYR A 195 3.83 -14.94 -11.09
CA TYR A 195 4.53 -15.30 -9.85
C TYR A 195 5.50 -14.21 -9.44
N HIS A 196 5.60 -13.95 -8.13
CA HIS A 196 6.46 -12.90 -7.60
C HIS A 196 7.95 -13.07 -7.97
N SER A 197 8.43 -14.31 -8.01
CA SER A 197 9.82 -14.64 -8.37
C SER A 197 10.17 -14.34 -9.83
N SER A 198 9.17 -14.31 -10.72
CA SER A 198 9.37 -14.16 -12.17
C SER A 198 9.34 -12.73 -12.68
N TRP A 199 9.05 -11.73 -11.84
CA TRP A 199 9.21 -10.31 -12.21
C TRP A 199 10.64 -9.95 -12.61
N GLY A 200 11.61 -10.77 -12.19
CA GLY A 200 13.01 -10.62 -12.53
C GLY A 200 13.42 -11.09 -13.92
N ASP A 201 12.58 -11.88 -14.60
CA ASP A 201 12.91 -12.57 -15.85
C ASP A 201 12.93 -11.62 -17.04
N ARG A 202 13.84 -11.83 -18.01
CA ARG A 202 13.93 -11.02 -19.23
C ARG A 202 14.11 -11.89 -20.49
N PRO A 203 13.39 -11.62 -21.60
CA PRO A 203 12.33 -10.62 -21.73
C PRO A 203 11.15 -10.93 -20.81
N LEU A 204 10.52 -9.88 -20.27
CA LEU A 204 9.38 -10.06 -19.38
C LEU A 204 8.17 -10.50 -20.19
N ASP A 205 7.46 -11.53 -19.73
CA ASP A 205 6.29 -12.08 -20.42
C ASP A 205 5.16 -11.03 -20.47
N ILE A 206 4.43 -10.97 -21.59
CA ILE A 206 3.41 -9.98 -21.88
C ILE A 206 2.33 -9.90 -20.80
N LYS A 207 1.97 -11.04 -20.19
CA LYS A 207 0.97 -11.08 -19.11
C LYS A 207 1.36 -10.26 -17.88
N TYR A 208 2.65 -10.12 -17.58
CA TYR A 208 3.14 -9.29 -16.48
C TYR A 208 2.98 -7.80 -16.81
N LEU A 209 3.22 -7.42 -18.07
CA LEU A 209 3.03 -6.06 -18.56
C LEU A 209 1.55 -5.68 -18.56
N GLU A 210 0.68 -6.59 -19.01
CA GLU A 210 -0.78 -6.41 -18.99
C GLU A 210 -1.31 -6.28 -17.55
N TYR A 211 -0.84 -7.13 -16.63
CA TYR A 211 -1.19 -7.03 -15.23
C TYR A 211 -0.74 -5.70 -14.61
N ALA A 212 0.52 -5.31 -14.82
CA ALA A 212 1.06 -4.06 -14.30
C ALA A 212 0.33 -2.82 -14.85
N ALA A 213 -0.17 -2.89 -16.10
CA ALA A 213 -1.03 -1.87 -16.69
C ALA A 213 -2.44 -1.87 -16.07
N ALA A 214 -3.04 -3.05 -15.87
CA ALA A 214 -4.36 -3.20 -15.26
C ALA A 214 -4.40 -2.64 -13.83
N VAL A 215 -3.38 -2.90 -13.01
CA VAL A 215 -3.32 -2.41 -11.62
C VAL A 215 -3.45 -0.89 -11.54
N VAL A 216 -2.68 -0.12 -12.30
CA VAL A 216 -2.77 1.35 -12.26
C VAL A 216 -4.07 1.89 -12.85
N ARG A 217 -4.70 1.17 -13.80
CA ARG A 217 -6.05 1.51 -14.28
C ARG A 217 -7.08 1.32 -13.16
N LEU A 218 -7.01 0.23 -12.40
CA LEU A 218 -7.92 -0.03 -11.28
C LEU A 218 -7.76 1.01 -10.16
N ILE A 219 -6.52 1.37 -9.81
CA ILE A 219 -6.27 2.46 -8.84
C ILE A 219 -6.84 3.79 -9.36
N SER A 220 -6.74 4.06 -10.66
CA SER A 220 -7.33 5.25 -11.29
C SER A 220 -8.86 5.26 -11.22
N GLN A 221 -9.52 4.11 -11.44
CA GLN A 221 -10.98 4.00 -11.30
C GLN A 221 -11.41 4.28 -9.86
N LEU A 222 -10.68 3.73 -8.89
CA LEU A 222 -10.91 4.00 -7.47
C LEU A 222 -10.74 5.49 -7.15
N TYR A 223 -9.68 6.12 -7.66
CA TYR A 223 -9.43 7.56 -7.49
C TYR A 223 -10.58 8.40 -8.04
N HIS A 224 -11.07 8.10 -9.24
CA HIS A 224 -12.19 8.81 -9.85
C HIS A 224 -13.46 8.68 -9.05
N ARG A 225 -13.79 7.47 -8.60
CA ARG A 225 -14.98 7.29 -7.78
C ARG A 225 -14.91 8.15 -6.51
N PHE A 226 -13.74 8.18 -5.86
CA PHE A 226 -13.52 9.05 -4.69
C PHE A 226 -13.58 10.55 -5.01
N HIS A 227 -13.15 10.94 -6.21
CA HIS A 227 -13.25 12.32 -6.67
C HIS A 227 -14.71 12.71 -6.89
N ASP A 228 -15.48 11.89 -7.61
CA ASP A 228 -16.87 12.14 -7.99
C ASP A 228 -17.81 12.12 -6.77
N ASP A 229 -17.54 11.22 -5.82
CA ASP A 229 -18.26 11.14 -4.55
C ASP A 229 -17.89 12.30 -3.59
N GLY A 230 -17.02 13.24 -4.02
CA GLY A 230 -16.60 14.41 -3.24
C GLY A 230 -15.67 14.06 -2.07
N MET A 231 -15.17 12.83 -1.99
CA MET A 231 -14.39 12.32 -0.87
C MET A 231 -13.01 12.98 -0.80
N LEU A 232 -12.52 13.45 -1.95
CA LEU A 232 -11.27 14.20 -2.05
C LEU A 232 -11.41 15.68 -1.64
N ALA A 233 -12.58 16.12 -1.15
CA ALA A 233 -12.74 17.48 -0.60
C ALA A 233 -11.75 17.78 0.55
N ARG A 234 -11.25 16.75 1.25
CA ARG A 234 -10.24 16.83 2.32
C ARG A 234 -8.86 16.38 1.87
N LEU A 235 -8.53 16.57 0.59
CA LEU A 235 -7.26 16.14 -0.02
C LEU A 235 -6.03 16.52 0.81
N THR A 236 -5.96 17.75 1.34
CA THR A 236 -4.84 18.21 2.16
C THR A 236 -4.62 17.35 3.42
N GLU A 237 -5.70 16.95 4.09
CA GLU A 237 -5.63 16.11 5.28
C GLU A 237 -5.20 14.69 4.93
N LEU A 238 -5.76 14.15 3.83
CA LEU A 238 -5.38 12.85 3.27
C LEU A 238 -3.91 12.80 2.86
N GLN A 239 -3.39 13.85 2.23
CA GLN A 239 -1.99 13.96 1.86
C GLN A 239 -1.09 14.01 3.09
N SER A 240 -1.53 14.70 4.15
CA SER A 240 -0.80 14.75 5.42
C SER A 240 -0.76 13.36 6.10
N ALA A 241 -1.88 12.65 6.11
CA ALA A 241 -1.96 11.28 6.62
C ALA A 241 -1.11 10.31 5.78
N THR A 242 -1.19 10.42 4.46
CA THR A 242 -0.37 9.66 3.51
C THR A 242 1.12 9.87 3.77
N THR A 243 1.55 11.12 3.89
CA THR A 243 2.96 11.44 4.17
C THR A 243 3.44 10.76 5.46
N ARG A 244 2.64 10.79 6.55
CA ARG A 244 2.96 10.09 7.80
C ARG A 244 3.02 8.57 7.63
N PHE A 245 2.06 8.03 6.88
CA PHE A 245 1.96 6.60 6.60
C PHE A 245 3.16 6.08 5.81
N LEU A 246 3.51 6.75 4.71
CA LEU A 246 4.69 6.41 3.91
C LEU A 246 5.99 6.60 4.68
N ALA A 247 6.10 7.66 5.49
CA ALA A 247 7.25 7.89 6.34
C ALA A 247 7.40 6.84 7.46
N SER A 248 6.41 5.97 7.69
CA SER A 248 6.51 4.84 8.61
C SER A 248 7.22 3.62 8.01
N ALA A 249 7.24 3.52 6.68
CA ALA A 249 7.76 2.35 5.99
C ALA A 249 9.27 2.16 6.24
N GLY A 250 9.67 0.91 6.52
CA GLY A 250 11.06 0.49 6.67
C GLY A 250 11.76 1.03 7.91
N LYS A 251 11.01 1.56 8.88
CA LYS A 251 11.56 1.98 10.18
C LYS A 251 11.74 0.84 11.16
N ALA A 252 10.98 -0.25 11.00
CA ALA A 252 11.13 -1.40 11.87
C ALA A 252 12.35 -2.24 11.45
N GLU A 253 13.09 -2.73 12.44
CA GLU A 253 14.19 -3.68 12.23
C GLU A 253 13.68 -5.09 11.92
N VAL A 254 12.47 -5.43 12.40
CA VAL A 254 11.84 -6.73 12.18
C VAL A 254 10.79 -6.61 11.09
N GLU A 255 10.91 -7.44 10.04
CA GLU A 255 10.08 -7.40 8.84
C GLU A 255 8.57 -7.46 9.12
N MET A 256 8.14 -8.29 10.07
CA MET A 256 6.71 -8.44 10.42
C MET A 256 6.04 -7.10 10.78
N TYR A 257 6.80 -6.15 11.33
CA TYR A 257 6.30 -4.81 11.68
C TYR A 257 6.28 -3.82 10.51
N ASN A 258 6.88 -4.16 9.37
CA ASN A 258 6.83 -3.36 8.14
C ASN A 258 5.77 -3.87 7.16
N ALA A 259 5.45 -5.17 7.18
CA ALA A 259 4.66 -5.84 6.13
C ALA A 259 3.16 -6.00 6.41
N HIS A 260 2.67 -5.59 7.59
CA HIS A 260 1.28 -5.85 8.00
C HIS A 260 0.24 -4.85 7.45
N ARG A 261 -1.04 -5.26 7.42
CA ARG A 261 -2.19 -4.47 6.91
C ARG A 261 -2.96 -3.75 8.02
N LEU A 262 -2.26 -3.17 9.00
CA LEU A 262 -2.91 -2.45 10.10
C LEU A 262 -2.44 -0.99 10.14
N LEU A 263 -3.39 -0.09 10.36
CA LEU A 263 -3.17 1.34 10.45
C LEU A 263 -3.46 1.83 11.89
N PRO A 264 -2.47 2.44 12.57
CA PRO A 264 -2.74 3.12 13.83
C PRO A 264 -3.48 4.44 13.58
N LEU A 265 -4.49 4.74 14.39
CA LEU A 265 -5.31 5.96 14.27
C LEU A 265 -4.52 7.27 14.23
N ASP A 266 -3.40 7.33 14.97
CA ASP A 266 -2.51 8.51 15.01
C ASP A 266 -1.97 8.90 13.62
N VAL A 267 -1.98 7.99 12.64
CA VAL A 267 -1.65 8.30 11.25
C VAL A 267 -2.73 9.17 10.60
N LEU A 268 -4.01 8.89 10.83
CA LEU A 268 -5.11 9.68 10.28
C LEU A 268 -5.26 11.00 11.04
N LYS A 269 -5.29 10.95 12.37
CA LYS A 269 -5.54 12.10 13.25
C LYS A 269 -4.42 12.22 14.28
N PRO A 270 -3.31 12.91 13.97
CA PRO A 270 -2.26 13.13 14.95
C PRO A 270 -2.83 13.94 16.12
N ARG A 271 -2.62 13.44 17.35
CA ARG A 271 -3.16 14.09 18.54
C ARG A 271 -2.41 15.38 18.86
N ALA A 272 -3.19 16.44 19.08
CA ALA A 272 -2.67 17.72 19.52
C ALA A 272 -2.39 17.68 21.03
N ALA A 273 -1.10 17.74 21.38
CA ALA A 273 -0.55 17.83 22.74
C ALA A 273 -0.76 16.59 23.65
N GLY A 274 0.36 16.03 24.12
CA GLY A 274 0.38 14.92 25.08
C GLY A 274 1.75 14.24 25.10
N PRO A 275 2.01 13.37 26.08
CA PRO A 275 3.23 12.57 26.09
C PRO A 275 3.22 11.59 24.92
N THR A 276 4.32 11.55 24.18
CA THR A 276 4.56 10.58 23.12
C THR A 276 5.56 9.54 23.56
N TYR A 277 5.49 8.36 22.95
CA TYR A 277 6.40 7.25 23.22
C TYR A 277 6.82 6.61 21.90
N GLN A 278 8.09 6.23 21.81
CA GLN A 278 8.57 5.41 20.71
C GLN A 278 8.16 3.94 20.92
N CYS A 279 7.61 3.31 19.89
CA CYS A 279 7.31 1.89 19.86
C CYS A 279 8.59 1.07 19.59
N ASP A 280 8.80 -0.02 20.34
CA ASP A 280 9.96 -0.89 20.15
C ASP A 280 9.86 -1.73 18.86
N GLY A 281 8.64 -1.98 18.35
CA GLY A 281 8.40 -2.72 17.11
C GLY A 281 8.57 -1.84 15.87
N CYS A 282 7.56 -1.02 15.55
CA CYS A 282 7.56 -0.18 14.33
C CYS A 282 8.43 1.08 14.41
N ARG A 283 9.08 1.34 15.55
CA ARG A 283 9.94 2.52 15.81
C ARG A 283 9.25 3.88 15.67
N LEU A 284 7.93 3.92 15.48
CA LEU A 284 7.15 5.15 15.42
C LEU A 284 7.02 5.81 16.79
N THR A 285 7.07 7.13 16.81
CA THR A 285 6.72 7.95 17.99
C THR A 285 5.24 8.28 17.92
N LEU A 286 4.47 7.71 18.85
CA LEU A 286 3.00 7.78 18.88
C LEU A 286 2.51 8.36 20.20
N GLY A 287 1.26 8.82 20.24
CA GLY A 287 0.61 9.30 21.45
C GLY A 287 0.42 8.20 22.48
N SER A 288 0.19 8.60 23.74
CA SER A 288 0.01 7.68 24.87
C SER A 288 -1.08 6.63 24.67
N ASP A 289 -2.06 6.88 23.82
CA ASP A 289 -3.23 6.01 23.66
C ASP A 289 -2.99 4.91 22.63
N ALA A 290 -1.90 5.01 21.86
CA ALA A 290 -1.39 3.92 21.04
C ALA A 290 -0.76 2.80 21.88
N PHE A 291 -0.67 2.95 23.21
CA PHE A 291 0.01 2.01 24.12
C PHE A 291 -0.84 1.62 25.32
N SER A 292 -0.63 0.40 25.82
CA SER A 292 -1.20 -0.04 27.09
C SER A 292 -0.62 0.73 28.28
N LYS A 293 -1.36 0.80 29.41
CA LYS A 293 -0.85 1.37 30.68
C LYS A 293 0.47 0.71 31.11
N SER A 294 0.56 -0.62 30.99
CA SER A 294 1.75 -1.38 31.38
C SER A 294 2.94 -1.14 30.45
N ALA A 295 2.69 -1.00 29.12
CA ALA A 295 3.72 -0.65 28.15
C ALA A 295 4.25 0.77 28.37
N ARG A 296 3.37 1.76 28.61
CA ARG A 296 3.77 3.16 28.89
C ARG A 296 4.68 3.28 30.09
N LEU A 297 4.28 2.65 31.20
CA LEU A 297 4.97 2.76 32.48
C LEU A 297 6.21 1.85 32.58
N MET A 298 6.50 1.03 31.56
CA MET A 298 7.59 0.04 31.58
C MET A 298 7.61 -0.79 32.88
N LEU A 299 6.43 -1.09 33.43
CA LEU A 299 6.30 -1.69 34.78
C LEU A 299 6.98 -3.05 34.87
N ASN A 300 7.21 -3.69 33.73
CA ASN A 300 8.01 -4.89 33.64
C ASN A 300 9.26 -4.58 32.81
N LYS A 301 10.42 -4.53 33.47
CA LYS A 301 11.72 -4.25 32.81
C LYS A 301 12.08 -5.25 31.70
N LYS A 302 11.39 -6.39 31.62
CA LYS A 302 11.55 -7.40 30.56
C LYS A 302 10.56 -7.25 29.40
N LYS A 303 9.60 -6.33 29.46
CA LYS A 303 8.58 -6.16 28.42
C LYS A 303 8.95 -5.02 27.47
N GLU A 304 8.82 -5.31 26.18
CA GLU A 304 8.90 -4.34 25.08
C GLU A 304 7.75 -3.33 25.15
N ARG A 305 8.01 -2.08 24.78
CA ARG A 305 7.02 -1.03 24.59
C ARG A 305 6.42 -1.12 23.20
N LEU A 306 5.49 -2.05 23.01
CA LEU A 306 4.76 -2.18 21.74
C LEU A 306 3.51 -1.31 21.72
N CYS A 307 3.29 -0.61 20.60
CA CYS A 307 2.00 0.00 20.32
C CYS A 307 0.94 -1.09 20.06
N TRP A 308 -0.34 -0.73 20.08
CA TRP A 308 -1.42 -1.68 19.88
C TRP A 308 -1.30 -2.43 18.56
N VAL A 309 -0.89 -1.75 17.50
CA VAL A 309 -0.67 -2.37 16.18
C VAL A 309 0.45 -3.41 16.25
N CYS A 310 1.64 -3.06 16.75
CA CYS A 310 2.75 -4.01 16.87
C CYS A 310 2.45 -5.16 17.85
N ARG A 311 1.65 -4.91 18.89
CA ARG A 311 1.14 -5.98 19.76
C ARG A 311 0.27 -6.94 18.96
N ALA A 312 -0.67 -6.41 18.18
CA ALA A 312 -1.57 -7.19 17.34
C ALA A 312 -0.78 -8.08 16.36
N VAL A 313 0.20 -7.49 15.67
CA VAL A 313 1.11 -8.19 14.75
C VAL A 313 1.86 -9.29 15.47
N LYS A 314 2.47 -8.99 16.63
CA LYS A 314 3.20 -10.00 17.39
C LYS A 314 2.31 -11.19 17.78
N ILE A 315 1.09 -10.94 18.23
CA ILE A 315 0.12 -11.98 18.59
C ILE A 315 -0.29 -12.81 17.37
N HIS A 316 -0.54 -12.16 16.22
CA HIS A 316 -0.84 -12.84 14.96
C HIS A 316 0.31 -13.79 14.56
N GLU A 317 1.55 -13.30 14.57
CA GLU A 317 2.74 -14.08 14.21
C GLU A 317 3.00 -15.26 15.16
N GLU A 318 2.80 -15.06 16.47
CA GLU A 318 2.92 -16.14 17.46
C GLU A 318 1.81 -17.19 17.29
N THR A 319 0.59 -16.76 16.96
CA THR A 319 -0.54 -17.67 16.73
C THR A 319 -0.34 -18.49 15.46
N ASN A 320 0.11 -17.88 14.37
CA ASN A 320 0.36 -18.58 13.11
C ASN A 320 1.51 -19.58 13.25
N ARG A 321 2.63 -19.21 13.88
CA ARG A 321 3.74 -20.15 14.14
C ARG A 321 3.30 -21.41 14.87
N ASN A 322 2.49 -21.24 15.93
CA ASN A 322 1.98 -22.38 16.69
C ASN A 322 1.08 -23.32 15.87
N ARG A 323 0.40 -22.82 14.82
CA ARG A 323 -0.41 -23.67 13.91
C ARG A 323 0.47 -24.57 13.04
N TYR A 324 1.59 -24.04 12.54
CA TYR A 324 2.53 -24.83 11.74
C TYR A 324 3.30 -25.85 12.59
N ASP A 325 3.58 -25.54 13.85
CA ASP A 325 4.24 -26.47 14.77
C ASP A 325 3.31 -27.55 15.32
N SER A 326 1.99 -27.32 15.37
CA SER A 326 1.02 -28.27 15.96
C SER A 326 0.59 -29.38 15.01
N ASP A 327 0.59 -29.14 13.70
CA ASP A 327 -0.03 -30.06 12.77
C ASP A 327 0.84 -30.31 11.53
N GLY A 328 1.23 -31.58 11.34
CA GLY A 328 1.58 -32.11 10.02
C GLY A 328 0.34 -32.18 9.12
N ASP A 329 -0.39 -31.06 9.01
CA ASP A 329 -1.60 -30.91 8.21
C ASP A 329 -1.20 -30.50 6.79
N PRO A 330 -1.37 -31.38 5.79
CA PRO A 330 -1.03 -31.11 4.39
C PRO A 330 -1.93 -30.06 3.72
N TYR A 331 -2.84 -29.42 4.46
CA TYR A 331 -3.75 -28.37 3.97
C TYR A 331 -3.51 -27.00 4.59
N ALA A 332 -2.34 -26.75 5.19
CA ALA A 332 -1.94 -25.40 5.54
C ALA A 332 -1.91 -24.55 4.27
N TYR A 333 -2.95 -23.72 4.08
CA TYR A 333 -3.01 -22.72 3.02
C TYR A 333 -1.70 -21.93 3.06
N ASP A 334 -0.92 -22.02 1.97
CA ASP A 334 0.26 -21.20 1.76
C ASP A 334 -0.15 -19.72 1.84
N SER A 335 0.14 -19.09 2.98
CA SER A 335 -0.02 -17.65 3.19
C SER A 335 0.96 -16.82 2.34
N ASP A 336 1.81 -17.48 1.55
CA ASP A 336 2.65 -16.85 0.54
C ASP A 336 1.85 -16.44 -0.73
N ASP A 337 0.62 -16.92 -0.88
CA ASP A 337 -0.33 -16.53 -1.93
C ASP A 337 -1.37 -15.52 -1.42
N ASP A 338 -1.01 -14.59 -0.53
CA ASP A 338 -1.87 -13.41 -0.30
C ASP A 338 -1.69 -12.49 -1.52
N PRO A 339 -2.64 -12.48 -2.48
CA PRO A 339 -2.55 -11.66 -3.66
C PRO A 339 -2.87 -10.24 -3.20
N TRP A 340 -1.83 -9.43 -2.98
CA TRP A 340 -1.90 -8.16 -2.25
C TRP A 340 -3.15 -7.30 -2.48
#